data_AF-A0A2M8FQ55-F1
#
_entry.id   AF-A0A2M8FQ55-F1
#
_cell.length_a   1.000
_cell.length_b   1.000
_cell.length_c   1.000
_cell.angle_alpha   90.00
_cell.angle_beta   90.00
_cell.angle_gamma   90.00
#
_symmetry.space_group_name_H-M   'P 1'
#
loop_
_entity.id
_entity.type
_entity.pdbx_description
1 polymer ?
#
loop_
_entity_poly.entity_id
_entity_poly.type
_entity_poly.pdbx_seq_one_letter_code
_entity_poly.pdbx_strand_id
1 'polypeptide(L)'
;YSSWSRVLNNFRKYDYHYNTNDYRMPYFIAKDSVLSQKEELKQHYLYDVSSIWQTYEILANVHRPREEKGWEHFASSKKVAWKTGTSFGHRDAWAVGTTPEYTVSVWVGNADGEGRPGLTGTLVAAPILFEVFKKLPQTTWFEAPYNNLSQLAVCSKSGYLYGNNCEKADTIWSPNSGIKSKVCPYHKLVYLDKSEQFRVNDECYSVSNMQIKKWMVLPPIMELFYKTKNPNYQSLPPLLNNCYENTTVKMGIIYPENLTA
;
A
#
# COMPACT_ATOMS: atom_id res chain seq x y z
N TYR A 1 2.87 -11.84 11.47
CA TYR A 1 1.59 -11.49 12.11
C TYR A 1 1.73 -11.47 13.63
N SER A 2 1.77 -12.59 14.34
CA SER A 2 1.78 -12.57 15.82
C SER A 2 2.87 -11.72 16.50
N SER A 3 4.11 -11.71 15.98
CA SER A 3 5.18 -10.83 16.51
C SER A 3 4.85 -9.34 16.37
N TRP A 4 4.31 -8.94 15.22
CA TRP A 4 3.91 -7.57 14.95
C TRP A 4 2.73 -7.14 15.82
N SER A 5 1.76 -8.03 16.06
CA SER A 5 0.67 -7.77 17.02
C SER A 5 1.20 -7.57 18.44
N ARG A 6 2.18 -8.37 18.89
CA ARG A 6 2.85 -8.17 20.18
C ARG A 6 3.55 -6.82 20.27
N VAL A 7 4.30 -6.44 19.23
CA VAL A 7 4.96 -5.12 19.17
C VAL A 7 3.93 -4.01 19.36
N LEU A 8 2.84 -4.00 18.60
CA LEU A 8 1.82 -2.95 18.71
C LEU A 8 1.16 -2.91 20.10
N ASN A 9 0.84 -4.07 20.68
CA ASN A 9 0.24 -4.14 22.01
C ASN A 9 1.20 -3.65 23.11
N ASN A 10 2.48 -3.96 22.97
CA ASN A 10 3.48 -3.73 24.00
C ASN A 10 4.20 -2.38 23.87
N PHE A 11 4.17 -1.76 22.70
CA PHE A 11 4.95 -0.54 22.45
C PHE A 11 4.61 0.59 23.43
N ARG A 12 3.32 0.84 23.66
CA ARG A 12 2.88 1.83 24.66
C ARG A 12 3.13 1.36 26.09
N LYS A 13 2.98 0.05 26.35
CA LYS A 13 3.24 -0.55 27.67
C LYS A 13 4.69 -0.37 28.12
N TYR A 14 5.64 -0.42 27.19
CA TYR A 14 7.07 -0.23 27.44
C TYR A 14 7.55 1.20 27.11
N ASP A 15 6.69 2.20 27.32
CA ASP A 15 7.03 3.62 27.16
C ASP A 15 7.67 3.93 25.79
N TYR A 16 7.03 3.47 24.71
CA TYR A 16 7.46 3.67 23.33
C TYR A 16 8.82 3.04 22.99
N HIS A 17 9.19 1.95 23.69
CA HIS A 17 10.33 1.10 23.37
C HIS A 17 9.89 -0.26 22.80
N TYR A 18 10.74 -0.83 21.94
CA TYR A 18 10.57 -2.16 21.38
C TYR A 18 11.15 -3.22 22.31
N ASN A 19 10.38 -4.28 22.61
CA ASN A 19 10.90 -5.44 23.33
C ASN A 19 11.39 -6.49 22.33
N THR A 20 12.65 -6.93 22.44
CA THR A 20 13.21 -7.93 21.51
C THR A 20 12.47 -9.27 21.58
N ASN A 21 11.91 -9.60 22.74
CA ASN A 21 11.13 -10.83 22.94
C ASN A 21 9.78 -10.83 22.20
N ASP A 22 9.32 -9.69 21.67
CA ASP A 22 8.12 -9.66 20.81
C ASP A 22 8.35 -10.45 19.52
N TYR A 23 9.59 -10.54 19.04
CA TYR A 23 9.98 -11.32 17.86
C TYR A 23 10.46 -12.70 18.24
N ARG A 24 9.51 -13.63 18.30
CA ARG A 24 9.77 -15.04 18.61
C ARG A 24 8.80 -15.96 17.89
N MET A 25 9.25 -17.20 17.67
CA MET A 25 8.40 -18.28 17.17
C MET A 25 7.30 -18.63 18.19
N PRO A 26 6.13 -19.11 17.73
CA PRO A 26 5.13 -19.65 18.63
C PRO A 26 5.69 -20.87 19.36
N TYR A 27 5.36 -20.99 20.65
CA TYR A 27 5.71 -22.14 21.47
C TYR A 27 4.54 -22.48 22.38
N PHE A 28 4.45 -23.74 22.77
CA PHE A 28 3.44 -24.20 23.71
C PHE A 28 3.85 -23.84 25.14
N ILE A 29 2.91 -23.29 25.90
CA ILE A 29 3.10 -22.99 27.32
C ILE A 29 2.36 -24.08 28.09
N ALA A 30 3.09 -24.88 28.88
CA ALA A 30 2.44 -25.82 29.78
C ALA A 30 1.76 -25.05 30.93
N LYS A 31 0.65 -25.57 31.44
CA LYS A 31 -0.20 -24.89 32.43
C LYS A 31 0.55 -24.41 33.67
N ASP A 32 1.61 -25.12 34.06
CA ASP A 32 2.39 -24.85 35.27
C ASP A 32 3.70 -24.07 34.99
N SER A 33 3.87 -23.57 33.77
CA SER A 33 5.08 -22.84 33.37
C SER A 33 5.03 -21.39 33.83
N VAL A 34 6.03 -20.96 34.60
CA VAL A 34 6.27 -19.52 34.85
C VAL A 34 7.16 -18.98 33.75
N LEU A 35 6.60 -18.12 32.89
CA LEU A 35 7.36 -17.44 31.85
C LEU A 35 8.16 -16.28 32.46
N SER A 36 9.41 -16.54 32.82
CA SER A 36 10.37 -15.48 33.15
C SER A 36 11.25 -15.20 31.92
N GLN A 37 10.89 -14.19 31.15
CA GLN A 37 11.78 -13.62 30.13
C GLN A 37 12.23 -12.25 30.57
N LYS A 38 13.54 -12.04 30.64
CA LYS A 38 14.11 -10.73 30.90
C LYS A 38 13.74 -9.81 29.73
N GLU A 39 13.07 -8.70 30.06
CA GLU A 39 12.74 -7.69 29.07
C GLU A 39 14.02 -7.00 28.59
N GLU A 40 14.20 -6.95 27.28
CA GLU A 40 15.30 -6.23 26.63
C GLU A 40 14.67 -5.16 25.73
N LEU A 41 14.66 -3.93 26.22
CA LEU A 41 14.03 -2.80 25.57
C LEU A 41 15.03 -2.05 24.67
N LYS A 42 14.60 -1.71 23.46
CA LYS A 42 15.38 -0.98 22.46
C LYS A 42 14.57 0.19 21.91
N GLN A 43 15.25 1.29 21.59
CA GLN A 43 14.59 2.46 20.95
C GLN A 43 14.22 2.20 19.49
N HIS A 44 14.96 1.35 18.80
CA HIS A 44 14.72 0.96 17.42
C HIS A 44 14.88 -0.54 17.27
N TYR A 45 14.08 -1.15 16.39
CA TYR A 45 14.16 -2.57 16.09
C TYR A 45 13.79 -2.86 14.63
N LEU A 46 13.62 -4.14 14.27
CA LEU A 46 13.50 -4.63 12.89
C LEU A 46 12.54 -3.84 11.99
N TYR A 47 11.35 -3.53 12.50
CA TYR A 47 10.31 -2.80 11.78
C TYR A 47 9.78 -1.67 12.66
N ASP A 48 9.61 -0.51 12.04
CA ASP A 48 9.01 0.64 12.71
C ASP A 48 7.53 0.39 13.04
N VAL A 49 7.12 0.74 14.26
CA VAL A 49 5.77 0.55 14.78
C VAL A 49 4.68 1.16 13.88
N SER A 50 4.97 2.33 13.28
CA SER A 50 4.01 3.02 12.42
C SER A 50 3.83 2.32 11.08
N SER A 51 4.88 1.68 10.56
CA SER A 51 4.82 0.83 9.36
C SER A 51 4.00 -0.43 9.62
N ILE A 52 4.19 -1.06 10.79
CA ILE A 52 3.42 -2.24 11.20
C ILE A 52 1.93 -1.87 11.30
N TRP A 53 1.60 -0.79 12.02
CA TRP A 53 0.23 -0.34 12.21
C TRP A 53 -0.47 0.01 10.89
N GLN A 54 0.17 0.79 10.01
CA GLN A 54 -0.39 1.11 8.69
C GLN A 54 -0.62 -0.13 7.84
N THR A 55 0.29 -1.10 7.90
CA THR A 55 0.10 -2.38 7.20
C THR A 55 -1.16 -3.09 7.70
N TYR A 56 -1.42 -3.08 9.00
CA TYR A 56 -2.63 -3.66 9.56
C TYR A 56 -3.90 -2.89 9.22
N GLU A 57 -3.87 -1.55 9.16
CA GLU A 57 -4.99 -0.77 8.65
C GLU A 57 -5.33 -1.14 7.20
N ILE A 58 -4.33 -1.26 6.34
CA ILE A 58 -4.52 -1.68 4.94
C ILE A 58 -5.10 -3.09 4.89
N LEU A 59 -4.53 -4.03 5.63
CA LEU A 59 -4.98 -5.43 5.65
C LEU A 59 -6.36 -5.61 6.29
N ALA A 60 -6.79 -4.69 7.16
CA ALA A 60 -8.11 -4.71 7.75
C ALA A 60 -9.19 -4.22 6.78
N ASN A 61 -8.84 -3.31 5.87
CA ASN A 61 -9.74 -2.72 4.88
C ASN A 61 -9.78 -3.47 3.54
N VAL A 62 -9.23 -4.69 3.49
CA VAL A 62 -9.36 -5.56 2.31
C VAL A 62 -10.77 -6.14 2.24
N HIS A 63 -11.37 -6.10 1.04
CA HIS A 63 -12.67 -6.71 0.77
C HIS A 63 -12.76 -8.15 1.26
N ARG A 64 -13.73 -8.43 2.14
CA ARG A 64 -14.00 -9.78 2.64
C ARG A 64 -14.73 -10.65 1.60
N PRO A 65 -14.65 -11.99 1.70
CA PRO A 65 -15.38 -12.91 0.82
C PRO A 65 -16.89 -12.66 0.84
N ARG A 66 -17.61 -13.19 -0.18
CA ARG A 66 -19.04 -12.90 -0.44
C ARG A 66 -19.96 -12.95 0.79
N GLU A 67 -19.78 -13.92 1.67
CA GLU A 67 -20.60 -14.13 2.89
C GLU A 67 -20.38 -13.06 3.96
N GLU A 68 -19.27 -12.32 3.88
CA GLU A 68 -18.86 -11.24 4.80
C GLU A 68 -18.86 -9.87 4.10
N LYS A 69 -19.48 -9.75 2.92
CA LYS A 69 -19.65 -8.45 2.25
C LYS A 69 -20.54 -7.54 3.10
N GLY A 70 -20.11 -6.29 3.27
CA GLY A 70 -20.80 -5.33 4.13
C GLY A 70 -20.51 -5.51 5.63
N TRP A 71 -19.46 -6.27 6.00
CA TRP A 71 -19.01 -6.41 7.39
C TRP A 71 -18.83 -5.06 8.12
N GLU A 72 -18.44 -4.00 7.40
CA GLU A 72 -18.30 -2.64 7.94
C GLU A 72 -19.61 -2.08 8.50
N HIS A 73 -20.76 -2.59 8.05
CA HIS A 73 -22.09 -2.18 8.49
C HIS A 73 -22.63 -3.02 9.65
N PHE A 74 -21.97 -4.14 9.99
CA PHE A 74 -22.37 -4.99 11.10
C PHE A 74 -21.51 -4.69 12.32
N ALA A 75 -22.11 -4.07 13.35
CA ALA A 75 -21.42 -3.77 14.62
C ALA A 75 -20.84 -5.03 15.31
N SER A 76 -21.34 -6.22 14.98
CA SER A 76 -20.85 -7.52 15.47
C SER A 76 -19.63 -8.05 14.72
N SER A 77 -19.27 -7.47 13.57
CA SER A 77 -18.16 -7.95 12.75
C SER A 77 -16.83 -7.44 13.28
N LYS A 78 -16.00 -8.36 13.76
CA LYS A 78 -14.67 -8.04 14.30
C LYS A 78 -13.76 -7.49 13.20
N LYS A 79 -13.02 -6.41 13.50
CA LYS A 79 -11.95 -5.90 12.62
C LYS A 79 -10.77 -6.88 12.69
N VAL A 80 -10.34 -7.40 11.54
CA VAL A 80 -9.25 -8.38 11.43
C VAL A 80 -8.33 -7.93 10.30
N ALA A 81 -7.03 -7.78 10.56
CA ALA A 81 -6.04 -7.59 9.51
C ALA A 81 -5.70 -8.95 8.91
N TRP A 82 -5.98 -9.15 7.62
CA TRP A 82 -5.89 -10.48 7.02
C TRP A 82 -5.41 -10.46 5.57
N LYS A 83 -4.88 -11.60 5.12
CA LYS A 83 -4.46 -11.80 3.74
C LYS A 83 -4.59 -13.27 3.32
N THR A 84 -4.94 -13.47 2.06
CA THR A 84 -4.94 -14.78 1.39
C THR A 84 -3.69 -15.04 0.58
N GLY A 85 -3.34 -16.33 0.43
CA GLY A 85 -2.34 -16.85 -0.49
C GLY A 85 -2.90 -18.03 -1.27
N THR A 86 -2.45 -18.24 -2.51
CA THR A 86 -2.82 -19.40 -3.34
C THR A 86 -1.61 -19.81 -4.14
N SER A 87 -1.22 -21.08 -4.06
CA SER A 87 -0.07 -21.59 -4.80
C SER A 87 -0.41 -21.81 -6.28
N PHE A 88 0.62 -21.81 -7.12
CA PHE A 88 0.48 -22.14 -8.53
C PHE A 88 -0.06 -23.58 -8.68
N GLY A 89 -1.01 -23.78 -9.58
CA GLY A 89 -1.69 -25.06 -9.78
C GLY A 89 -2.74 -25.41 -8.72
N HIS A 90 -3.14 -24.46 -7.87
CA HIS A 90 -4.20 -24.64 -6.86
C HIS A 90 -3.96 -25.81 -5.89
N ARG A 91 -2.72 -25.95 -5.39
CA ARG A 91 -2.37 -26.99 -4.40
C ARG A 91 -2.63 -26.54 -2.96
N ASP A 92 -2.41 -25.26 -2.71
CA ASP A 92 -2.47 -24.67 -1.36
C ASP A 92 -3.34 -23.42 -1.38
N ALA A 93 -4.29 -23.38 -0.45
CA ALA A 93 -5.07 -22.21 -0.09
C ALA A 93 -4.68 -21.78 1.31
N TRP A 94 -4.12 -20.58 1.44
CA TRP A 94 -3.76 -19.98 2.72
C TRP A 94 -4.64 -18.78 3.03
N ALA A 95 -4.99 -18.62 4.30
CA ALA A 95 -5.54 -17.39 4.86
C ALA A 95 -4.93 -17.15 6.24
N VAL A 96 -4.34 -15.97 6.45
CA VAL A 96 -3.77 -15.58 7.73
C VAL A 96 -4.40 -14.28 8.17
N GLY A 97 -4.88 -14.23 9.42
CA GLY A 97 -5.51 -13.06 10.00
C GLY A 97 -5.01 -12.79 11.41
N THR A 98 -5.10 -11.54 11.83
CA THR A 98 -4.72 -11.14 13.18
C THR A 98 -5.59 -10.01 13.74
N THR A 99 -5.73 -10.05 15.05
CA THR A 99 -6.29 -9.05 15.96
C THR A 99 -5.24 -8.75 17.03
N PRO A 100 -5.45 -7.80 17.95
CA PRO A 100 -4.52 -7.59 19.06
C PRO A 100 -4.28 -8.86 19.87
N GLU A 101 -5.32 -9.64 20.15
CA GLU A 101 -5.25 -10.78 21.06
C GLU A 101 -4.95 -12.09 20.33
N TYR A 102 -5.37 -12.24 19.08
CA TYR A 102 -5.32 -13.51 18.36
C TYR A 102 -4.71 -13.39 16.97
N THR A 103 -3.85 -14.34 16.62
CA THR A 103 -3.44 -14.62 15.24
C THR A 103 -3.95 -16.00 14.84
N VAL A 104 -4.62 -16.09 13.71
CA VAL A 104 -5.13 -17.35 13.15
C VAL A 104 -4.54 -17.55 11.77
N SER A 105 -4.09 -18.78 11.49
CA SER A 105 -3.57 -19.18 10.17
C SER A 105 -4.29 -20.45 9.74
N VAL A 106 -4.87 -20.42 8.55
CA VAL A 106 -5.59 -21.54 7.94
C VAL A 106 -4.87 -21.93 6.66
N TRP A 107 -4.61 -23.23 6.54
CA TRP A 107 -4.18 -23.86 5.31
C TRP A 107 -5.23 -24.90 4.92
N VAL A 108 -5.52 -24.98 3.63
CA VAL A 108 -6.31 -26.04 3.02
C VAL A 108 -5.57 -26.52 1.79
N GLY A 109 -5.43 -27.84 1.68
CA GLY A 109 -4.73 -28.51 0.59
C GLY A 109 -4.91 -30.02 0.72
N ASN A 110 -4.61 -30.75 -0.35
CA ASN A 110 -4.53 -32.21 -0.26
C ASN A 110 -3.18 -32.61 0.36
N ALA A 111 -3.19 -33.60 1.25
CA ALA A 111 -1.98 -34.04 1.96
C ALA A 111 -0.92 -34.65 1.00
N ASP A 112 -1.34 -35.12 -0.17
CA ASP A 112 -0.48 -35.61 -1.25
C ASP A 112 0.06 -34.51 -2.17
N GLY A 113 -0.38 -33.26 -1.98
CA GLY A 113 0.01 -32.10 -2.79
C GLY A 113 -0.70 -32.00 -4.15
N GLU A 114 -1.72 -32.82 -4.43
CA GLU A 114 -2.49 -32.71 -5.66
C GLU A 114 -3.25 -31.37 -5.73
N GLY A 115 -3.15 -30.68 -6.85
CA GLY A 115 -3.89 -29.43 -7.09
C GLY A 115 -5.34 -29.68 -7.48
N ARG A 116 -6.26 -28.82 -7.04
CA ARG A 116 -7.68 -28.90 -7.43
C ARG A 116 -8.24 -27.56 -7.88
N PRO A 117 -8.90 -27.49 -9.06
CA PRO A 117 -9.60 -26.29 -9.48
C PRO A 117 -10.54 -25.77 -8.38
N GLY A 118 -10.51 -24.46 -8.12
CA GLY A 118 -11.31 -23.82 -7.07
C GLY A 118 -10.67 -23.79 -5.69
N LEU A 119 -9.55 -24.51 -5.47
CA LEU A 119 -8.77 -24.44 -4.24
C LEU A 119 -7.98 -23.13 -4.18
N THR A 120 -8.67 -22.08 -3.75
CA THR A 120 -8.13 -20.72 -3.61
C THR A 120 -8.30 -20.23 -2.19
N GLY A 121 -7.37 -19.39 -1.74
CA GLY A 121 -7.37 -18.83 -0.39
C GLY A 121 -8.65 -18.07 -0.08
N THR A 122 -9.20 -17.34 -1.05
CA THR A 122 -10.41 -16.53 -0.87
C THR A 122 -11.68 -17.37 -0.78
N LEU A 123 -11.77 -18.49 -1.51
CA LEU A 123 -12.98 -19.32 -1.55
C LEU A 123 -13.01 -20.38 -0.45
N VAL A 124 -11.85 -20.88 -0.02
CA VAL A 124 -11.79 -22.06 0.86
C VAL A 124 -11.18 -21.74 2.23
N ALA A 125 -9.99 -21.13 2.28
CA ALA A 125 -9.31 -20.87 3.54
C ALA A 125 -9.89 -19.65 4.30
N ALA A 126 -10.28 -18.60 3.58
CA ALA A 126 -10.79 -17.37 4.20
C ALA A 126 -12.12 -17.56 4.95
N PRO A 127 -13.13 -18.29 4.44
CA PRO A 127 -14.35 -18.57 5.21
C PRO A 127 -14.05 -19.27 6.54
N ILE A 128 -13.18 -20.29 6.53
CA ILE A 128 -12.76 -21.01 7.75
C ILE A 128 -12.07 -20.03 8.73
N LEU A 129 -11.19 -19.17 8.24
CA LEU A 129 -10.51 -18.15 9.04
C LEU A 129 -11.53 -17.26 9.78
N PHE A 130 -12.54 -16.76 9.08
CA PHE A 130 -13.56 -15.89 9.68
C PHE A 130 -14.51 -16.63 10.63
N GLU A 131 -14.85 -17.89 10.35
CA GLU A 131 -15.60 -18.74 11.30
C GLU A 131 -14.84 -18.96 12.62
N VAL A 132 -13.51 -19.13 12.56
CA VAL A 132 -12.68 -19.18 13.78
C VAL A 132 -12.74 -17.84 14.52
N PHE A 133 -12.56 -16.71 13.83
CA PHE A 133 -12.65 -15.40 14.47
C PHE A 133 -14.01 -15.10 15.08
N LYS A 134 -15.11 -15.59 14.49
CA LYS A 134 -16.46 -15.48 15.08
C LYS A 134 -16.57 -16.20 16.43
N LYS A 135 -15.92 -17.36 16.56
CA LYS A 135 -15.93 -18.18 17.79
C LYS A 135 -14.96 -17.69 18.88
N LEU A 136 -13.93 -16.95 18.51
CA LEU A 136 -13.00 -16.35 19.48
C LEU A 136 -13.72 -15.30 20.37
N PRO A 137 -13.17 -14.94 21.54
CA PRO A 137 -13.66 -13.83 22.35
C PRO A 137 -13.67 -12.49 21.61
N GLN A 138 -14.37 -11.49 22.15
CA GLN A 138 -14.34 -10.13 21.62
C GLN A 138 -12.92 -9.57 21.63
N THR A 139 -12.60 -8.78 20.62
CA THR A 139 -11.25 -8.25 20.38
C THR A 139 -11.27 -6.74 20.36
N THR A 140 -10.15 -6.13 20.74
CA THR A 140 -9.94 -4.69 20.54
C THR A 140 -9.33 -4.43 19.17
N TRP A 141 -8.97 -3.18 18.89
CA TRP A 141 -8.15 -2.85 17.73
C TRP A 141 -6.88 -2.12 18.16
N PHE A 142 -5.83 -2.23 17.35
CA PHE A 142 -4.54 -1.62 17.64
C PHE A 142 -4.65 -0.09 17.72
N GLU A 143 -4.07 0.49 18.78
CA GLU A 143 -3.94 1.93 18.91
C GLU A 143 -2.98 2.49 17.85
N ALA A 144 -3.31 3.66 17.30
CA ALA A 144 -2.45 4.33 16.33
C ALA A 144 -1.21 4.92 17.02
N PRO A 145 0.01 4.64 16.55
CA PRO A 145 1.23 5.17 17.13
C PRO A 145 1.50 6.61 16.65
N TYR A 146 0.66 7.57 17.07
CA TYR A 146 0.72 8.95 16.59
C TYR A 146 2.09 9.63 16.81
N ASN A 147 2.84 9.25 17.86
CA ASN A 147 4.18 9.78 18.12
C ASN A 147 5.21 9.37 17.05
N ASN A 148 4.95 8.29 16.31
CA ASN A 148 5.79 7.77 15.24
C ASN A 148 5.24 8.07 13.83
N LEU A 149 4.12 8.79 13.76
CA LEU A 149 3.46 9.20 12.54
C LEU A 149 3.62 10.71 12.33
N SER A 150 3.73 11.09 11.06
CA SER A 150 3.73 12.48 10.62
C SER A 150 2.64 12.67 9.57
N GLN A 151 1.98 13.82 9.59
CA GLN A 151 1.07 14.21 8.51
C GLN A 151 1.89 14.76 7.36
N LEU A 152 1.78 14.12 6.19
CA LEU A 152 2.48 14.53 4.98
C LEU A 152 1.47 14.96 3.91
N ALA A 153 1.75 16.09 3.28
CA ALA A 153 1.07 16.51 2.07
C ALA A 153 1.61 15.69 0.89
N VAL A 154 0.74 14.94 0.24
CA VAL A 154 1.04 14.16 -0.96
C VAL A 154 0.23 14.67 -2.14
N CYS A 155 0.76 14.52 -3.34
CA CYS A 155 0.05 14.84 -4.56
C CYS A 155 -1.11 13.86 -4.78
N SER A 156 -2.35 14.35 -4.84
CA SER A 156 -3.56 13.52 -4.96
C SER A 156 -3.56 12.59 -6.18
N LYS A 157 -2.86 12.95 -7.26
CA LYS A 157 -2.77 12.16 -8.50
C LYS A 157 -1.61 11.16 -8.49
N SER A 158 -0.46 11.53 -7.93
CA SER A 158 0.76 10.72 -8.06
C SER A 158 1.17 9.96 -6.80
N GLY A 159 0.67 10.34 -5.63
CA GLY A 159 1.04 9.76 -4.33
C GLY A 159 2.43 10.16 -3.82
N TYR A 160 3.23 10.89 -4.59
CA TYR A 160 4.52 11.44 -4.14
C TYR A 160 4.30 12.63 -3.18
N LEU A 161 5.34 13.06 -2.47
CA LEU A 161 5.25 14.29 -1.67
C LEU A 161 4.83 15.46 -2.56
N TYR A 162 3.93 16.27 -2.03
CA TYR A 162 3.38 17.42 -2.72
C TYR A 162 4.50 18.41 -3.05
N GLY A 163 4.62 18.77 -4.33
CA GLY A 163 5.56 19.77 -4.81
C GLY A 163 4.85 21.01 -5.31
N ASN A 164 5.60 22.09 -5.53
CA ASN A 164 5.06 23.38 -5.97
C ASN A 164 4.23 23.31 -7.26
N ASN A 165 4.55 22.35 -8.13
CA ASN A 165 3.90 22.16 -9.42
C ASN A 165 2.62 21.31 -9.34
N CYS A 166 2.33 20.71 -8.19
CA CYS A 166 1.11 19.92 -8.03
C CYS A 166 -0.12 20.86 -7.93
N GLU A 167 -1.26 20.38 -8.41
CA GLU A 167 -2.53 21.11 -8.36
C GLU A 167 -3.18 20.98 -6.98
N LYS A 168 -3.36 19.73 -6.53
CA LYS A 168 -4.06 19.38 -5.29
C LYS A 168 -3.17 18.52 -4.38
N ALA A 169 -3.25 18.80 -3.09
CA ALA A 169 -2.63 18.01 -2.04
C ALA A 169 -3.70 17.21 -1.29
N ASP A 170 -3.40 15.96 -0.99
CA ASP A 170 -4.09 15.18 0.03
C ASP A 170 -3.16 15.07 1.26
N THR A 171 -3.74 15.01 2.45
CA THR A 171 -2.96 14.84 3.69
C THR A 171 -3.10 13.41 4.17
N ILE A 172 -1.98 12.72 4.35
CA ILE A 172 -1.95 11.35 4.85
C ILE A 172 -1.10 11.25 6.11
N TRP A 173 -1.43 10.28 6.97
CA TRP A 173 -0.52 9.84 8.02
C TRP A 173 0.51 8.90 7.40
N SER A 174 1.79 9.16 7.67
CA SER A 174 2.91 8.39 7.15
C SER A 174 3.94 8.17 8.26
N PRO A 175 4.75 7.09 8.23
CA PRO A 175 5.87 6.97 9.16
C PRO A 175 6.76 8.21 9.10
N ASN A 176 7.44 8.53 10.19
CA ASN A 176 8.38 9.67 10.21
C ASN A 176 9.49 9.56 9.14
N SER A 177 9.84 8.35 8.71
CA SER A 177 10.76 8.12 7.59
C SER A 177 10.20 8.58 6.24
N GLY A 178 8.88 8.66 6.10
CA GLY A 178 8.18 9.10 4.90
C GLY A 178 8.50 10.53 4.48
N ILE A 179 8.96 11.38 5.41
CA ILE A 179 9.46 12.74 5.14
C ILE A 179 10.61 12.73 4.11
N LYS A 180 11.38 11.63 4.04
CA LYS A 180 12.52 11.47 3.14
C LYS A 180 12.11 11.02 1.72
N SER A 181 10.81 10.85 1.46
CA SER A 181 10.29 10.45 0.16
C SER A 181 10.56 11.52 -0.90
N LYS A 182 10.56 11.14 -2.17
CA LYS A 182 10.77 12.09 -3.25
C LYS A 182 9.54 12.99 -3.43
N VAL A 183 9.78 14.25 -3.78
CA VAL A 183 8.75 15.17 -4.27
C VAL A 183 8.29 14.72 -5.66
N CYS A 184 7.03 15.01 -5.99
CA CYS A 184 6.39 14.60 -7.25
C CYS A 184 7.25 14.93 -8.48
N PRO A 185 7.74 13.92 -9.23
CA PRO A 185 8.55 14.14 -10.43
C PRO A 185 7.71 14.37 -11.70
N TYR A 186 6.40 14.11 -11.64
CA TYR A 186 5.51 14.13 -12.80
C TYR A 186 4.88 15.49 -13.07
N HIS A 187 4.62 16.28 -12.03
CA HIS A 187 4.02 17.61 -12.21
C HIS A 187 5.11 18.63 -12.54
N LYS A 188 5.01 19.24 -13.71
CA LYS A 188 5.98 20.19 -14.25
C LYS A 188 5.26 21.45 -14.72
N LEU A 189 5.98 22.56 -14.76
CA LEU A 189 5.52 23.75 -15.46
C LEU A 189 5.77 23.56 -16.95
N VAL A 190 4.74 23.78 -17.74
CA VAL A 190 4.79 23.72 -19.20
C VAL A 190 4.38 25.09 -19.73
N TYR A 191 5.18 25.60 -20.65
CA TYR A 191 4.94 26.86 -21.34
C TYR A 191 4.16 26.57 -22.62
N LEU A 192 3.01 27.22 -22.76
CA LEU A 192 2.10 27.05 -23.88
C LEU A 192 1.93 28.38 -24.64
N ASP A 193 1.55 28.27 -25.90
CA ASP A 193 1.14 29.41 -26.70
C ASP A 193 -0.19 30.01 -26.19
N LYS A 194 -0.60 31.15 -26.74
CA LYS A 194 -1.85 31.82 -26.34
C LYS A 194 -3.11 30.97 -26.54
N SER A 195 -3.09 30.01 -27.48
CA SER A 195 -4.21 29.07 -27.71
C SER A 195 -4.16 27.82 -26.84
N GLU A 196 -3.08 27.63 -26.06
CA GLU A 196 -2.83 26.47 -25.20
C GLU A 196 -2.74 25.12 -25.93
N GLN A 197 -2.57 25.14 -27.25
CA GLN A 197 -2.51 23.92 -28.07
C GLN A 197 -1.08 23.42 -28.30
N PHE A 198 -0.09 24.30 -28.16
CA PHE A 198 1.29 24.00 -28.46
C PHE A 198 2.23 24.43 -27.36
N ARG A 199 3.26 23.61 -27.11
CA ARG A 199 4.37 23.95 -26.24
C ARG A 199 5.33 24.92 -26.93
N VAL A 200 5.82 25.90 -26.19
CA VAL A 200 6.71 26.95 -26.69
C VAL A 200 7.88 27.19 -25.74
N ASN A 201 8.95 27.80 -26.25
CA ASN A 201 10.09 28.28 -25.47
C ASN A 201 10.42 29.73 -25.87
N ASP A 202 11.33 30.36 -25.12
CA ASP A 202 11.76 31.75 -25.29
C ASP A 202 12.52 32.00 -26.61
N GLU A 203 13.07 30.96 -27.22
CA GLU A 203 13.72 31.04 -28.52
C GLU A 203 12.72 31.18 -29.68
N CYS A 204 11.57 30.49 -29.61
CA CYS A 204 10.62 30.40 -30.72
C CYS A 204 9.36 31.26 -30.55
N TYR A 205 9.07 31.75 -29.34
CA TYR A 205 7.83 32.46 -29.04
C TYR A 205 8.05 33.62 -28.07
N SER A 206 7.26 34.69 -28.19
CA SER A 206 7.40 35.85 -27.30
C SER A 206 6.97 35.49 -25.87
N VAL A 207 7.88 35.68 -24.91
CA VAL A 207 7.63 35.43 -23.48
C VAL A 207 6.39 36.15 -22.96
N SER A 208 6.10 37.35 -23.48
CA SER A 208 4.91 38.14 -23.11
C SER A 208 3.58 37.45 -23.42
N ASN A 209 3.56 36.56 -24.41
CA ASN A 209 2.36 35.85 -24.86
C ASN A 209 2.27 34.41 -24.33
N MET A 210 3.28 33.94 -23.58
CA MET A 210 3.30 32.57 -23.06
C MET A 210 2.32 32.38 -21.90
N GLN A 211 1.67 31.23 -21.88
CA GLN A 211 0.85 30.78 -20.75
C GLN A 211 1.60 29.69 -19.99
N ILE A 212 1.83 29.91 -18.69
CA ILE A 212 2.47 28.93 -17.81
C ILE A 212 1.39 28.10 -17.15
N LYS A 213 1.38 26.78 -17.41
CA LYS A 213 0.45 25.85 -16.75
C LYS A 213 1.19 24.73 -16.03
N LYS A 214 0.62 24.31 -14.90
CA LYS A 214 0.99 23.07 -14.23
C LYS A 214 0.45 21.91 -15.06
N TRP A 215 1.32 20.99 -15.45
CA TRP A 215 0.96 19.83 -16.27
C TRP A 215 1.51 18.55 -15.65
N MET A 216 0.71 17.48 -15.70
CA MET A 216 1.16 16.15 -15.28
C MET A 216 1.77 15.42 -16.48
N VAL A 217 3.08 15.25 -16.47
CA VAL A 217 3.82 14.58 -17.54
C VAL A 217 4.22 13.19 -17.07
N LEU A 218 3.57 12.19 -17.66
CA LEU A 218 3.87 10.78 -17.42
C LEU A 218 4.83 10.24 -18.50
N PRO A 219 5.71 9.28 -18.16
CA PRO A 219 6.42 8.48 -19.15
C PRO A 219 5.45 7.81 -20.14
N PRO A 220 5.79 7.65 -21.44
CA PRO A 220 4.85 7.19 -22.47
C PRO A 220 4.10 5.89 -22.13
N ILE A 221 4.79 4.91 -21.57
CA ILE A 221 4.18 3.63 -21.16
C ILE A 221 3.16 3.86 -20.03
N MET A 222 3.53 4.66 -19.02
CA MET A 222 2.62 4.97 -17.91
C MET A 222 1.41 5.75 -18.41
N GLU A 223 1.61 6.71 -19.31
CA GLU A 223 0.54 7.52 -19.91
C GLU A 223 -0.49 6.66 -20.65
N LEU A 224 -0.02 5.71 -21.47
CA LEU A 224 -0.89 4.79 -22.22
C LEU A 224 -1.84 4.05 -21.27
N PHE A 225 -1.32 3.45 -20.19
CA PHE A 225 -2.16 2.79 -19.19
C PHE A 225 -3.02 3.78 -18.41
N TYR A 226 -2.48 4.94 -18.02
CA TYR A 226 -3.17 5.90 -17.17
C TYR A 226 -4.42 6.48 -17.84
N LYS A 227 -4.34 6.76 -19.15
CA LYS A 227 -5.47 7.24 -19.96
C LYS A 227 -6.67 6.30 -19.96
N THR A 228 -6.44 4.97 -19.96
CA THR A 228 -7.54 3.99 -19.98
C THR A 228 -8.45 4.09 -18.76
N LYS A 229 -7.91 4.55 -17.62
CA LYS A 229 -8.64 4.69 -16.35
C LYS A 229 -9.00 6.14 -16.02
N ASN A 230 -8.40 7.11 -16.71
CA ASN A 230 -8.55 8.53 -16.42
C ASN A 230 -8.90 9.30 -17.71
N PRO A 231 -10.19 9.38 -18.09
CA PRO A 231 -10.63 10.07 -19.30
C PRO A 231 -10.27 11.57 -19.33
N ASN A 232 -10.14 12.18 -18.15
CA ASN A 232 -9.82 13.61 -18.00
C ASN A 232 -8.32 13.91 -18.06
N TYR A 233 -7.45 12.90 -18.21
CA TYR A 233 -6.03 13.13 -18.35
C TYR A 233 -5.70 13.71 -19.73
N GLN A 234 -5.01 14.83 -19.75
CA GLN A 234 -4.57 15.49 -20.98
C GLN A 234 -3.10 15.15 -21.27
N SER A 235 -2.83 14.65 -22.47
CA SER A 235 -1.47 14.44 -22.92
C SER A 235 -0.70 15.73 -23.06
N LEU A 236 0.60 15.65 -22.83
CA LEU A 236 1.50 16.75 -23.08
C LEU A 236 1.34 17.25 -24.53
N PRO A 237 0.99 18.53 -24.77
CA PRO A 237 0.77 19.04 -26.11
C PRO A 237 2.04 18.97 -26.98
N PRO A 238 1.92 18.89 -28.31
CA PRO A 238 3.07 18.93 -29.21
C PRO A 238 3.78 20.29 -29.12
N LEU A 239 5.05 20.34 -29.54
CA LEU A 239 5.77 21.61 -29.70
C LEU A 239 5.20 22.39 -30.90
N LEU A 240 5.17 23.72 -30.80
CA LEU A 240 4.81 24.59 -31.92
C LEU A 240 5.85 24.42 -33.03
N ASN A 241 5.40 24.50 -34.29
CA ASN A 241 6.31 24.47 -35.45
C ASN A 241 7.40 25.54 -35.29
N ASN A 242 8.66 25.14 -35.44
CA ASN A 242 9.89 25.93 -35.20
C ASN A 242 10.35 26.07 -33.74
N CYS A 243 9.71 25.39 -32.77
CA CYS A 243 10.23 25.23 -31.41
C CYS A 243 10.93 23.88 -31.27
N TYR A 244 12.13 23.88 -30.70
CA TYR A 244 12.92 22.67 -30.47
C TYR A 244 13.19 22.46 -28.97
N GLU A 245 13.07 21.22 -28.50
CA GLU A 245 13.54 20.83 -27.17
C GLU A 245 14.83 20.03 -27.29
N ASN A 246 15.85 20.43 -26.54
CA ASN A 246 17.10 19.69 -26.37
C ASN A 246 16.93 18.45 -25.45
N THR A 247 15.87 17.67 -25.65
CA THR A 247 15.63 16.44 -24.90
C THR A 247 16.03 15.24 -25.72
N THR A 248 17.01 14.49 -25.21
CA THR A 248 17.30 13.12 -25.62
C THR A 248 16.07 12.25 -25.35
N VAL A 249 15.25 12.04 -26.38
CA VAL A 249 14.11 11.13 -26.32
C VAL A 249 14.66 9.72 -26.09
N LYS A 250 14.63 9.25 -24.84
CA LYS A 250 14.88 7.84 -24.54
C LYS A 250 13.70 7.02 -25.06
N MET A 251 13.81 6.52 -26.29
CA MET A 251 12.85 5.58 -26.86
C MET A 251 12.79 4.31 -25.99
N GLY A 252 11.59 3.98 -25.50
CA GLY A 252 11.30 2.69 -24.91
C GLY A 252 10.60 1.83 -25.95
N ILE A 253 11.18 0.67 -26.26
CA ILE A 253 10.56 -0.30 -27.17
C ILE A 253 9.54 -1.12 -26.38
N ILE A 254 8.32 -1.23 -26.91
CA ILE A 254 7.27 -2.12 -26.38
C ILE A 254 7.37 -3.42 -27.19
N TYR A 255 7.69 -4.52 -26.54
CA TYR A 255 7.58 -5.84 -27.15
C TYR A 255 6.14 -6.34 -27.01
N PRO A 256 5.49 -6.80 -28.09
CA PRO A 256 4.16 -7.38 -28.00
C PRO A 256 4.19 -8.66 -27.17
N GLU A 257 3.19 -8.85 -26.30
CA GLU A 257 3.09 -10.02 -25.40
C GLU A 257 2.77 -11.34 -26.14
N ASN A 258 2.35 -11.28 -27.41
CA ASN A 258 2.04 -12.45 -28.23
C ASN A 258 2.97 -12.56 -29.44
N LEU A 259 4.11 -13.24 -29.23
CA LEU A 259 4.87 -13.89 -30.30
C LEU A 259 4.38 -15.33 -30.43
N THR A 260 3.19 -15.53 -30.99
CA THR A 260 2.76 -16.84 -31.47
C THR A 260 2.72 -16.77 -32.99
N ALA A 261 3.66 -17.47 -33.62
CA ALA A 261 3.66 -17.79 -35.04
C ALA A 261 2.57 -18.82 -35.36
#